data_AF-A0A3D3JIY8-F1
#
_entry.id   AF-A0A3D3JIY8-F1
#
_cell.length_a   1.000
_cell.length_b   1.000
_cell.length_c   1.000
_cell.angle_alpha   90.00
_cell.angle_beta   90.00
_cell.angle_gamma   90.00
#
_symmetry.space_group_name_H-M   'P 1'
#
loop_
_entity.id
_entity.type
_entity.pdbx_description
1 polymer ?
#
loop_
_entity_poly.entity_id
_entity_poly.type
_entity_poly.pdbx_seq_one_letter_code
_entity_poly.pdbx_strand_id
1 'polypeptide(L)' 'MTIEDTIKATLVDVRPHLARDGGDVEFVSYDAELGIAYVRFSGACRTCAMSAMTLRAGIERAIRLAVREVRRVEAIP' A
#
# COMPACT_ATOMS: atom_id res chain seq x y z
N MET A 1 -15.38 1.30 12.84
CA MET A 1 -14.33 1.40 11.80
C MET A 1 -13.58 0.09 11.78
N THR A 2 -13.42 -0.53 10.62
CA THR A 2 -12.62 -1.76 10.45
C THR A 2 -11.19 -1.38 10.06
N ILE A 3 -10.26 -2.33 10.20
CA ILE A 3 -8.86 -2.17 9.78
C ILE A 3 -8.75 -1.73 8.32
N GLU A 4 -9.58 -2.31 7.46
CA GLU A 4 -9.63 -2.00 6.03
C GLU A 4 -9.94 -0.52 5.76
N ASP A 5 -10.81 0.08 6.57
CA ASP A 5 -11.19 1.49 6.43
C ASP A 5 -10.00 2.40 6.75
N THR A 6 -9.25 2.08 7.81
CA THR A 6 -8.02 2.79 8.18
C THR A 6 -6.92 2.62 7.12
N ILE A 7 -6.78 1.42 6.54
CA ILE A 7 -5.84 1.17 5.44
C ILE A 7 -6.22 2.04 4.23
N LYS A 8 -7.50 2.04 3.85
CA LYS A 8 -8.01 2.86 2.74
C LYS A 8 -7.78 4.35 2.98
N ALA A 9 -8.08 4.85 4.18
CA ALA A 9 -7.82 6.24 4.54
C ALA A 9 -6.34 6.60 4.42
N THR A 10 -5.46 5.75 4.95
CA THR A 10 -4.01 5.93 4.84
C THR A 10 -3.57 5.97 3.36
N LEU A 11 -4.08 5.05 2.54
CA LEU A 11 -3.77 4.99 1.11
C LEU A 11 -4.24 6.24 0.35
N VAL A 12 -5.39 6.82 0.73
CA VAL A 12 -5.88 8.08 0.15
C VAL A 12 -4.89 9.23 0.38
N ASP A 13 -4.23 9.28 1.53
CA ASP A 13 -3.19 10.28 1.81
C ASP A 13 -1.90 10.03 1.01
N VAL A 14 -1.55 8.77 0.71
CA VAL A 14 -0.32 8.45 -0.06
C VAL A 14 -0.52 8.55 -1.58
N ARG A 15 -1.74 8.35 -2.07
CA ARG A 15 -2.11 8.45 -3.50
C ARG A 15 -1.60 9.71 -4.21
N PRO A 16 -1.77 10.94 -3.69
CA PRO A 16 -1.27 12.14 -4.36
C PRO A 16 0.26 12.16 -4.48
N HIS A 17 0.99 11.54 -3.55
CA HIS A 17 2.45 11.39 -3.67
C HIS A 17 2.80 10.41 -4.78
N LEU A 18 2.16 9.24 -4.80
CA LEU A 18 2.36 8.23 -5.83
C LEU A 18 2.02 8.73 -7.24
N ALA A 19 0.94 9.52 -7.36
CA ALA A 19 0.52 10.11 -8.62
C ALA A 19 1.57 11.09 -9.19
N ARG A 20 2.33 11.79 -8.33
CA ARG A 20 3.44 12.66 -8.77
C ARG A 20 4.62 11.86 -9.32
N ASP A 21 4.85 10.67 -8.79
CA ASP A 21 5.82 9.71 -9.31
C ASP A 21 5.27 8.91 -10.54
N GLY A 22 4.04 9.21 -10.98
CA GLY A 22 3.40 8.54 -12.12
C GLY A 22 2.83 7.17 -11.80
N GLY A 23 2.70 6.81 -10.52
CA GLY A 23 2.12 5.57 -10.05
C GLY A 23 0.78 5.75 -9.35
N ASP A 24 0.12 4.64 -9.06
CA ASP A 24 -1.08 4.60 -8.22
C ASP A 24 -1.12 3.30 -7.41
N VAL A 25 -1.93 3.29 -6.35
CA VAL A 25 -2.16 2.14 -5.48
C VAL A 25 -3.63 1.99 -5.16
N GLU A 26 -4.10 0.75 -5.18
CA GLU A 26 -5.46 0.37 -4.83
C GLU A 26 -5.44 -0.71 -3.74
N PHE A 27 -6.31 -0.55 -2.74
CA PHE A 27 -6.53 -1.59 -1.73
C PHE A 27 -7.36 -2.72 -2.32
N VAL A 28 -6.88 -3.96 -2.18
CA VAL A 28 -7.57 -5.15 -2.70
C VAL A 28 -8.26 -5.88 -1.55
N SER A 29 -7.50 -6.29 -0.54
CA SER A 29 -8.01 -7.03 0.61
C SER A 29 -7.03 -6.97 1.78
N TYR A 30 -7.51 -7.31 2.97
CA TYR A 30 -6.68 -7.48 4.15
C TYR A 30 -6.95 -8.85 4.76
N ASP A 31 -5.90 -9.63 4.93
CA ASP A 31 -5.92 -10.91 5.62
C ASP A 31 -5.59 -10.66 7.10
N ALA A 32 -6.61 -10.75 7.96
CA ALA A 32 -6.47 -10.54 9.39
C ALA A 32 -5.78 -11.71 10.11
N GLU A 33 -5.82 -12.92 9.54
CA GLU A 33 -5.19 -14.11 10.13
C GLU A 33 -3.67 -14.05 9.94
N LEU A 34 -3.23 -13.65 8.73
CA LEU A 34 -1.82 -13.48 8.40
C LEU A 34 -1.29 -12.09 8.77
N GLY A 35 -2.18 -11.10 8.92
CA GLY A 35 -1.83 -9.68 9.07
C GLY A 35 -1.24 -9.09 7.80
N ILE A 36 -1.71 -9.51 6.62
CA ILE A 36 -1.17 -9.10 5.31
C ILE A 36 -2.20 -8.24 4.58
N ALA A 37 -1.79 -7.03 4.19
CA ALA A 37 -2.61 -6.18 3.31
C ALA A 37 -2.19 -6.38 1.85
N TYR A 38 -3.15 -6.76 1.01
CA TYR A 38 -2.96 -6.90 -0.43
C TYR A 38 -3.34 -5.60 -1.12
N VAL A 39 -2.41 -5.08 -1.92
CA VAL A 39 -2.59 -3.87 -2.71
C VAL A 39 -2.22 -4.13 -4.16
N ARG A 40 -2.83 -3.39 -5.08
CA ARG A 40 -2.49 -3.41 -6.50
C ARG A 40 -1.81 -2.10 -6.84
N PHE A 41 -0.60 -2.18 -7.40
CA PHE A 41 0.11 -1.03 -7.94
C PHE A 41 -0.18 -0.86 -9.43
N SER A 42 -0.46 0.37 -9.83
CA SER A 42 -0.73 0.77 -11.21
C SER A 42 0.24 1.87 -11.66
N GLY A 43 0.40 2.03 -12.98
CA GLY A 43 1.22 3.11 -13.58
C GLY A 43 2.74 2.84 -13.61
N ALA A 44 3.53 3.91 -13.53
CA ALA A 44 5.00 3.91 -13.64
C ALA A 44 5.69 3.10 -12.54
N CYS A 45 4.99 2.81 -11.44
CA CYS A 45 5.43 1.86 -10.41
C CYS A 45 5.74 0.46 -10.94
N ARG A 46 5.25 0.07 -12.13
CA ARG A 46 5.54 -1.24 -12.74
C ARG A 46 6.84 -1.27 -13.55
N THR A 47 7.31 -0.12 -14.03
CA THR A 47 8.35 -0.04 -15.07
C THR A 47 9.76 0.12 -14.52
N CYS A 48 9.91 0.48 -13.24
CA CYS A 48 11.21 0.56 -12.56
C CYS A 48 11.22 -0.33 -11.32
N ALA A 49 11.79 -1.54 -11.43
CA ALA A 49 11.81 -2.54 -10.36
C ALA A 49 12.45 -2.03 -9.05
N MET A 50 13.36 -1.06 -9.13
CA MET A 50 13.96 -0.42 -7.95
C MET A 50 12.98 0.51 -7.23
N SER A 51 12.22 1.34 -7.96
CA SER A 51 11.26 2.27 -7.36
C SER A 51 10.05 1.56 -6.77
N ALA A 52 9.62 0.44 -7.35
CA ALA A 52 8.51 -0.36 -6.80
C ALA A 52 8.81 -0.85 -5.37
N MET A 53 10.06 -1.26 -5.12
CA MET A 53 10.48 -1.82 -3.84
C MET A 53 10.60 -0.75 -2.75
N THR A 54 11.13 0.44 -3.08
CA THR A 54 11.23 1.57 -2.14
C THR A 54 9.89 2.23 -1.87
N LEU A 55 9.04 2.40 -2.89
CA LEU A 55 7.68 2.93 -2.74
C LEU A 55 6.81 2.00 -1.89
N ARG A 56 6.86 0.68 -2.16
CA ARG A 56 6.17 -0.32 -1.32
C ARG A 56 6.64 -0.26 0.13
N ALA A 57 7.94 -0.12 0.38
CA ALA A 57 8.46 -0.01 1.74
C ALA A 57 7.98 1.27 2.46
N GLY A 58 7.84 2.39 1.73
CA GLY A 58 7.26 3.62 2.26
C GLY A 58 5.79 3.47 2.65
N ILE A 59 4.98 2.89 1.77
CA ILE A 59 3.55 2.64 2.02
C ILE A 59 3.37 1.63 3.15
N GLU A 60 4.16 0.55 3.16
CA GLU A 60 4.12 -0.43 4.25
C GLU A 60 4.41 0.23 5.59
N ARG A 61 5.43 1.10 5.68
CA ARG A 61 5.71 1.84 6.92
C ARG A 61 4.54 2.73 7.33
N ALA A 62 3.97 3.49 6.40
CA ALA A 62 2.83 4.37 6.69
C ALA A 62 1.63 3.57 7.23
N ILE A 63 1.28 2.46 6.56
CA ILE A 63 0.18 1.58 6.97
C ILE A 63 0.46 0.94 8.33
N ARG A 64 1.68 0.46 8.59
CA ARG A 64 2.04 -0.15 9.89
C ARG A 64 2.05 0.84 11.04
N LEU A 65 2.31 2.12 10.77
CA LEU A 65 2.20 3.19 11.74
C LEU A 65 0.74 3.51 12.08
N ALA A 66 -0.15 3.51 11.09
CA ALA A 66 -1.58 3.73 11.28
C ALA A 66 -2.29 2.50 11.88
N VAL A 67 -1.90 1.30 11.46
CA VAL A 67 -2.50 0.01 11.84
C VAL A 67 -1.42 -0.96 12.27
N ARG A 68 -1.27 -1.12 13.59
CA ARG A 68 -0.27 -2.04 14.19
C ARG A 68 -0.52 -3.51 13.88
N GLU A 69 -1.75 -3.86 13.49
CA GLU A 69 -2.14 -5.23 13.12
C GLU A 69 -1.58 -5.67 11.76
N VAL A 70 -1.28 -4.70 10.87
CA VAL A 70 -0.64 -5.01 9.59
C VAL A 70 0.81 -5.39 9.84
N ARG A 71 1.16 -6.62 9.47
CA ARG A 71 2.54 -7.14 9.55
C ARG A 71 3.31 -6.89 8.26
N ARG A 72 2.62 -6.99 7.12
CA ARG A 72 3.24 -6.88 5.79
C ARG A 72 2.24 -6.36 4.76
N VAL A 73 2.75 -5.66 3.74
CA VAL A 73 1.95 -5.26 2.57
C VAL A 73 2.46 -6.02 1.36
N GLU A 74 1.60 -6.76 0.66
CA GLU A 74 1.92 -7.50 -0.56
C GLU A 74 1.30 -6.83 -1.79
N ALA A 75 2.12 -6.68 -2.83
CA ALA A 75 1.67 -6.19 -4.11
C ALA A 75 1.20 -7.36 -4.97
N ILE A 76 -0.07 -7.39 -5.37
CA ILE A 76 -0.55 -8.35 -6.35
C ILE A 76 -0.35 -7.80 -7.78
N PRO A 77 -0.05 -8.68 -8.75
CA PRO A 77 0.08 -8.29 -10.16
C PRO A 77 -1.23 -7.76 -10.75
#